data_AF-A0A7L4HBV3-F1
#
_entry.id   AF-A0A7L4HBV3-F1
#
_cell.length_a   1.000
_cell.length_b   1.000
_cell.length_c   1.000
_cell.angle_alpha   90.00
_cell.angle_beta   90.00
_cell.angle_gamma   90.00
#
_symmetry.space_group_name_H-M   'P 1'
#
loop_
_entity.id
_entity.type
_entity.pdbx_description
1 polymer ?
#
loop_
_entity_poly.entity_id
_entity_poly.type
_entity_poly.pdbx_seq_one_letter_code
_entity_poly.pdbx_strand_id
1 'polypeptide(L)'
;MAWVLVCNFCCIFRKIIANTLLPMPHQPIKVGSAFEGWSPLEKDIIYRVFVPLLPPPWHCFKTEPCIARETPARNFQVRVDLECGCITSYSQSKGLCFLHHFRELRKNHVPNILDTLCTNFYLDVNKTAQWFHLLVTSAWKFFPLSSRCCLTMLPSSRSCKFCITGDSKSITIEMMFGVQQHSSDIFVSNESPEGIFMRNTIWSESYAVAEAKFFRELGSQAPHGSFHLECLRVCARILVGTGFSTYTLKTVVMHLLTTIPLKDWRERDFLLRLRDIMQYLRVCLEEKRLYHFFFGNKKVPKGLDLPLDLQEAEAVNLFYYLVGNPDAHAKALREFMQLRYWLTR
;
A
#
# COMPACT_ATOMS: atom_id res chain seq x y z
N MET A 1 -3.74 -13.71 12.27
CA MET A 1 -4.82 -13.08 13.06
C MET A 1 -5.33 -11.80 12.42
N ALA A 2 -4.50 -10.75 12.24
CA ALA A 2 -4.93 -9.46 11.67
C ALA A 2 -5.62 -9.57 10.29
N TRP A 3 -5.09 -10.34 9.35
CA TRP A 3 -5.71 -10.51 8.02
C TRP A 3 -7.11 -11.15 8.07
N VAL A 4 -7.29 -12.20 8.89
CA VAL A 4 -8.59 -12.88 9.04
C VAL A 4 -9.64 -11.89 9.57
N LEU A 5 -9.23 -11.06 10.52
CA LEU A 5 -10.09 -10.03 11.09
C LEU A 5 -10.51 -9.00 10.03
N VAL A 6 -9.59 -8.51 9.20
CA VAL A 6 -9.94 -7.59 8.10
C VAL A 6 -10.85 -8.25 7.06
N CYS A 7 -10.65 -9.55 6.77
CA CYS A 7 -11.59 -10.29 5.90
C CYS A 7 -13.00 -10.33 6.48
N ASN A 8 -13.14 -10.61 7.78
CA ASN A 8 -14.42 -10.61 8.47
C ASN A 8 -15.06 -9.21 8.46
N PHE A 9 -14.26 -8.16 8.65
CA PHE A 9 -14.72 -6.77 8.53
C PHE A 9 -15.28 -6.52 7.13
N CYS A 10 -14.53 -6.86 6.09
CA CYS A 10 -14.97 -6.71 4.71
C CYS A 10 -16.28 -7.47 4.45
N CYS A 11 -16.43 -8.70 4.94
CA CYS A 11 -17.67 -9.47 4.83
C CYS A 11 -18.88 -8.75 5.47
N ILE A 12 -18.70 -8.13 6.64
CA ILE A 12 -19.75 -7.37 7.32
C ILE A 12 -20.01 -6.04 6.60
N PHE A 13 -18.97 -5.36 6.09
CA PHE A 13 -19.11 -4.14 5.30
C PHE A 13 -20.05 -4.37 4.11
N ARG A 14 -19.86 -5.47 3.36
CA ARG A 14 -20.75 -5.82 2.23
C ARG A 14 -22.22 -5.87 2.64
N LYS A 15 -22.52 -6.38 3.83
CA LYS A 15 -23.89 -6.44 4.36
C LYS A 15 -24.42 -5.07 4.75
N ILE A 16 -23.59 -4.25 5.40
CA ILE A 16 -23.95 -2.88 5.82
C ILE A 16 -24.27 -2.01 4.60
N ILE A 17 -23.49 -2.13 3.53
CA ILE A 17 -23.59 -1.25 2.35
C ILE A 17 -24.41 -1.83 1.20
N ALA A 18 -24.99 -3.03 1.36
CA ALA A 18 -25.68 -3.75 0.28
C ALA A 18 -26.79 -2.94 -0.41
N ASN A 19 -27.47 -2.07 0.34
CA ASN A 19 -28.58 -1.25 -0.15
C ASN A 19 -28.18 0.23 -0.37
N THR A 20 -26.88 0.50 -0.56
CA THR A 20 -26.34 1.85 -0.77
C THR A 20 -25.66 1.94 -2.12
N LEU A 21 -25.41 3.17 -2.59
CA LEU A 21 -24.64 3.43 -3.80
C LEU A 21 -23.20 3.84 -3.43
N LEU A 22 -22.61 3.14 -2.47
CA LEU A 22 -21.25 3.37 -1.97
C LEU A 22 -20.26 2.33 -2.53
N PRO A 23 -18.96 2.65 -2.61
CA PRO A 23 -17.93 1.72 -3.08
C PRO A 23 -17.95 0.39 -2.33
N MET A 24 -17.68 -0.70 -3.04
CA MET A 24 -17.63 -2.03 -2.46
C MET A 24 -16.17 -2.38 -2.09
N PRO A 25 -15.84 -2.60 -0.80
CA PRO A 25 -14.53 -3.10 -0.41
C PRO A 25 -14.29 -4.51 -0.99
N HIS A 26 -13.25 -4.67 -1.79
CA HIS A 26 -12.86 -5.95 -2.37
C HIS A 26 -12.12 -6.83 -1.35
N GLN A 27 -11.68 -8.01 -1.79
CA GLN A 27 -10.82 -8.88 -0.99
C GLN A 27 -9.55 -8.15 -0.52
N PRO A 28 -9.28 -8.15 0.80
CA PRO A 28 -8.12 -7.47 1.36
C PRO A 28 -6.81 -8.18 1.02
N ILE A 29 -5.79 -7.39 0.74
CA ILE A 29 -4.45 -7.81 0.32
C ILE A 29 -3.48 -7.54 1.48
N LYS A 30 -2.66 -8.55 1.80
CA LYS A 30 -1.60 -8.46 2.81
C LYS A 30 -0.43 -7.65 2.25
N VAL A 31 -0.01 -6.58 2.93
CA VAL A 31 1.09 -5.72 2.47
C VAL A 31 1.99 -5.28 3.62
N GLY A 32 3.25 -4.96 3.32
CA GLY A 32 4.20 -4.43 4.28
C GLY A 32 4.87 -5.49 5.17
N SER A 33 5.84 -5.02 5.96
CA SER A 33 6.84 -5.84 6.66
C SER A 33 6.28 -6.93 7.56
N ALA A 34 5.13 -6.69 8.20
CA ALA A 34 4.47 -7.65 9.09
C ALA A 34 3.99 -8.90 8.35
N PHE A 35 3.48 -8.73 7.12
CA PHE A 35 2.98 -9.85 6.30
C PHE A 35 4.05 -10.42 5.37
N GLU A 36 5.03 -9.59 4.99
CA GLU A 36 6.18 -10.01 4.21
C GLU A 36 7.24 -10.74 5.05
N GLY A 37 7.10 -10.78 6.39
CA GLY A 37 7.88 -11.64 7.29
C GLY A 37 9.20 -11.04 7.79
N TRP A 38 9.39 -9.72 7.67
CA TRP A 38 10.65 -9.05 8.03
C TRP A 38 10.47 -7.86 8.98
N SER A 39 9.34 -7.76 9.68
CA SER A 39 9.10 -6.68 10.66
C SER A 39 10.27 -6.51 11.64
N PRO A 40 10.79 -5.28 11.83
CA PRO A 40 11.95 -5.04 12.67
C PRO A 40 11.66 -5.35 14.15
N LEU A 41 10.52 -4.88 14.66
CA LEU A 41 10.14 -5.07 16.06
C LEU A 41 9.12 -6.20 16.18
N GLU A 42 9.24 -6.98 17.25
CA GLU A 42 8.22 -7.96 17.67
C GLU A 42 7.12 -7.32 18.51
N LYS A 43 7.42 -6.17 19.14
CA LYS A 43 6.47 -5.33 19.87
C LYS A 43 5.95 -4.22 18.96
N ASP A 44 4.68 -3.88 19.09
CA ASP A 44 4.00 -2.80 18.36
C ASP A 44 4.00 -2.92 16.83
N ILE A 45 3.90 -4.16 16.32
CA ILE A 45 3.74 -4.43 14.89
C ILE A 45 2.45 -3.80 14.38
N ILE A 46 2.59 -2.95 13.35
CA ILE A 46 1.46 -2.41 12.59
C ILE A 46 1.21 -3.33 11.40
N TYR A 47 0.07 -4.02 11.42
CA TYR A 47 -0.36 -4.85 10.30
C TYR A 47 -1.03 -3.98 9.24
N ARG A 48 -0.36 -3.78 8.10
CA ARG A 48 -0.90 -3.04 6.97
C ARG A 48 -1.69 -3.96 6.05
N VAL A 49 -2.94 -3.60 5.80
CA VAL A 49 -3.82 -4.37 4.92
C VAL A 49 -4.38 -3.41 3.88
N PHE A 50 -4.17 -3.72 2.61
CA PHE A 50 -4.69 -2.93 1.51
C PHE A 50 -6.06 -3.47 1.08
N VAL A 51 -7.06 -2.60 0.98
CA VAL A 51 -8.44 -2.93 0.63
C VAL A 51 -8.80 -2.24 -0.68
N PRO A 52 -8.78 -2.94 -1.83
CA PRO A 52 -9.18 -2.35 -3.09
C PRO A 52 -10.65 -1.90 -3.06
N LEU A 53 -10.94 -0.77 -3.68
CA LEU A 53 -12.29 -0.24 -3.83
C LEU A 53 -12.81 -0.54 -5.22
N LEU A 54 -13.94 -1.23 -5.28
CA LEU A 54 -14.72 -1.37 -6.51
C LEU A 54 -15.79 -0.26 -6.57
N PRO A 55 -16.09 0.26 -7.77
CA PRO A 55 -17.14 1.24 -7.92
C PRO A 55 -18.51 0.63 -7.55
N PRO A 56 -19.44 1.44 -7.02
CA PRO A 56 -20.82 1.01 -6.85
C PRO A 56 -21.46 0.72 -8.21
N PRO A 57 -22.61 0.00 -8.24
CA PRO A 57 -23.37 -0.19 -9.47
C PRO A 57 -23.60 1.13 -10.22
N TRP A 58 -23.54 1.09 -11.55
CA TRP A 58 -23.75 2.24 -12.45
C TRP A 58 -22.69 3.34 -12.36
N HIS A 59 -21.57 3.09 -11.70
CA HIS A 59 -20.44 4.00 -11.63
C HIS A 59 -19.18 3.30 -12.11
N CYS A 60 -18.22 4.09 -12.57
CA CYS A 60 -16.87 3.62 -12.85
C CYS A 60 -15.84 4.56 -12.22
N PHE A 61 -14.69 3.99 -11.87
CA PHE A 61 -13.53 4.76 -11.39
C PHE A 61 -12.54 4.93 -12.53
N LYS A 62 -12.19 6.17 -12.84
CA LYS A 62 -11.16 6.53 -13.80
C LYS A 62 -10.00 7.19 -13.07
N THR A 63 -8.81 6.62 -13.20
CA THR A 63 -7.58 7.19 -12.64
C THR A 63 -6.98 8.17 -13.63
N GLU A 64 -6.93 9.44 -13.26
CA GLU A 64 -6.39 10.53 -14.09
C GLU A 64 -5.07 11.02 -13.46
N PRO A 65 -3.94 11.07 -14.20
CA PRO A 65 -2.69 11.55 -13.66
C PRO A 65 -2.75 13.05 -13.37
N CYS A 66 -2.25 13.46 -12.19
CA CYS A 66 -2.13 14.86 -11.83
C CYS A 66 -1.04 15.52 -12.68
N ILE A 67 -1.38 16.60 -13.39
CA ILE A 67 -0.42 17.44 -14.09
C ILE A 67 0.24 18.36 -13.04
N ALA A 68 1.20 17.86 -12.27
CA ALA A 68 1.96 18.67 -11.32
C ALA A 68 3.45 18.60 -11.66
N ARG A 69 4.04 19.76 -12.00
CA ARG A 69 5.44 19.93 -12.43
C ARG A 69 6.47 19.78 -11.30
N GLU A 70 6.05 19.48 -10.07
CA GLU A 70 6.87 19.75 -8.87
C GLU A 70 6.99 18.58 -7.88
N THR A 71 6.35 17.42 -8.10
CA THR A 71 6.47 16.27 -7.18
C THR A 71 7.10 15.04 -7.85
N PRO A 72 8.14 14.42 -7.25
CA PRO A 72 8.72 13.17 -7.76
C PRO A 72 7.75 11.97 -7.72
N ALA A 73 6.73 12.03 -6.85
CA ALA A 73 5.72 10.99 -6.72
C ALA A 73 4.65 11.11 -7.82
N ARG A 74 4.33 9.99 -8.48
CA ARG A 74 3.23 9.92 -9.45
C ARG A 74 1.90 10.03 -8.71
N ASN A 75 1.24 11.16 -8.89
CA ASN A 75 -0.01 11.49 -8.23
C ASN A 75 -1.17 11.38 -9.22
N PHE A 76 -2.33 10.99 -8.71
CA PHE A 76 -3.53 10.75 -9.49
C PHE A 76 -4.76 11.36 -8.81
N GLN A 77 -5.80 11.57 -9.59
CA GLN A 77 -7.15 11.81 -9.11
C GLN A 77 -8.03 10.65 -9.55
N VAL A 78 -8.93 10.21 -8.68
CA VAL A 78 -9.90 9.15 -9.00
C VAL A 78 -11.23 9.82 -9.34
N ARG A 79 -11.53 9.94 -10.63
CA ARG A 79 -12.79 10.46 -11.12
C ARG A 79 -13.87 9.38 -11.05
N VAL A 80 -15.04 9.76 -10.56
CA VAL A 80 -16.23 8.93 -10.47
C VAL A 80 -17.20 9.35 -11.57
N ASP A 81 -17.32 8.52 -12.59
CA ASP A 81 -18.25 8.74 -13.71
C ASP A 81 -19.45 7.80 -13.59
N LEU A 82 -20.56 8.22 -14.19
CA LEU A 82 -21.77 7.41 -14.33
C LEU A 82 -21.69 6.56 -15.59
N GLU A 83 -22.04 5.29 -15.47
CA GLU A 83 -22.09 4.32 -16.56
C GLU A 83 -23.53 3.81 -16.73
N CYS A 84 -24.11 3.95 -17.93
CA CYS A 84 -25.46 3.42 -18.21
C CYS A 84 -25.35 2.04 -18.84
N GLY A 85 -25.97 1.03 -18.20
CA GLY A 85 -26.10 -0.31 -18.78
C GLY A 85 -27.21 -0.46 -19.83
N CYS A 86 -27.84 0.63 -20.30
CA CYS A 86 -28.94 0.54 -21.28
C CYS A 86 -28.52 0.09 -22.68
N ILE A 87 -27.24 0.21 -23.05
CA ILE A 87 -26.79 -0.02 -24.43
C ILE A 87 -26.51 -1.52 -24.69
N THR A 88 -26.31 -2.32 -23.64
CA THR A 88 -25.89 -3.74 -23.74
C THR A 88 -27.00 -4.77 -23.48
N SER A 89 -28.20 -4.35 -23.05
CA SER A 89 -29.32 -5.26 -22.81
C SER A 89 -30.28 -5.34 -24.01
N TYR A 90 -30.09 -6.33 -24.89
CA TYR A 90 -31.11 -6.75 -25.87
C TYR A 90 -32.30 -7.48 -25.22
N SER A 91 -32.27 -7.69 -23.89
CA SER A 91 -33.35 -8.32 -23.13
C SER A 91 -34.29 -7.27 -22.54
N GLN A 92 -35.59 -7.47 -22.78
CA GLN A 92 -36.72 -6.62 -22.41
C GLN A 92 -37.00 -6.56 -20.89
N SER A 93 -35.99 -6.57 -20.01
CA SER A 93 -36.22 -6.19 -18.62
C SER A 93 -36.13 -4.67 -18.51
N LYS A 94 -37.27 -4.00 -18.31
CA LYS A 94 -37.37 -2.57 -17.95
C LYS A 94 -36.73 -2.30 -16.57
N GLY A 95 -35.42 -2.51 -16.45
CA GLY A 95 -34.64 -2.05 -15.32
C GLY A 95 -34.39 -0.55 -15.46
N LEU A 96 -34.72 0.24 -14.44
CA LEU A 96 -34.47 1.68 -14.42
C LEU A 96 -32.95 1.94 -14.48
N CYS A 97 -32.41 2.44 -15.58
CA CYS A 97 -31.00 2.88 -15.61
C CYS A 97 -30.85 4.13 -14.74
N PHE A 98 -29.81 4.14 -13.90
CA PHE A 98 -29.47 5.24 -13.00
C PHE A 98 -29.39 6.59 -13.73
N LEU A 99 -28.88 6.64 -14.96
CA LEU A 99 -28.78 7.86 -15.75
C LEU A 99 -30.13 8.40 -16.24
N HIS A 100 -31.10 7.52 -16.54
CA HIS A 100 -32.43 7.93 -17.02
C HIS A 100 -33.42 8.20 -15.87
N HIS A 101 -33.19 7.61 -14.69
CA HIS A 101 -34.05 7.73 -13.51
C HIS A 101 -33.35 8.34 -12.28
N PHE A 102 -32.25 9.07 -12.49
CA PHE A 102 -31.45 9.70 -11.42
C PHE A 102 -32.29 10.54 -10.44
N ARG A 103 -33.25 11.30 -10.97
CA ARG A 103 -34.16 12.13 -10.17
C ARG A 103 -35.12 11.34 -9.29
N GLU A 104 -35.48 10.11 -9.66
CA GLU A 104 -36.39 9.25 -8.90
C GLU A 104 -35.67 8.55 -7.76
N LEU A 105 -34.41 8.12 -7.97
CA LEU A 105 -33.59 7.51 -6.92
C LEU A 105 -33.16 8.50 -5.85
N ARG A 106 -32.91 9.77 -6.21
CA ARG A 106 -32.60 10.84 -5.24
C ARG A 106 -33.76 11.12 -4.27
N LYS A 107 -35.01 10.88 -4.70
CA LYS A 107 -36.21 11.00 -3.84
C LYS A 107 -36.25 9.94 -2.73
N ASN A 108 -35.55 8.82 -2.91
CA ASN A 108 -35.52 7.72 -1.94
C ASN A 108 -34.43 7.88 -0.87
N HIS A 109 -33.73 9.03 -0.82
CA HIS A 109 -32.69 9.33 0.18
C HIS A 109 -31.57 8.28 0.33
N VAL A 110 -31.33 7.46 -0.69
CA VAL A 110 -30.26 6.45 -0.66
C VAL A 110 -28.90 7.16 -0.68
N PRO A 111 -27.98 6.85 0.27
CA PRO A 111 -26.64 7.43 0.27
C PRO A 111 -25.90 7.15 -1.05
N ASN A 112 -25.47 8.22 -1.70
CA ASN A 112 -24.76 8.22 -2.98
C ASN A 112 -23.27 8.52 -2.77
N ILE A 113 -22.40 7.82 -3.49
CA ILE A 113 -20.95 8.06 -3.51
C ILE A 113 -20.59 9.52 -3.83
N LEU A 114 -21.27 10.17 -4.77
CA LEU A 114 -20.94 11.55 -5.17
C LEU A 114 -21.19 12.55 -4.03
N ASP A 115 -22.30 12.36 -3.30
CA ASP A 115 -22.67 13.24 -2.19
C ASP A 115 -21.88 12.91 -0.91
N THR A 116 -21.51 11.63 -0.71
CA THR A 116 -20.92 11.13 0.54
C THR A 116 -19.39 11.13 0.53
N LEU A 117 -18.77 10.64 -0.54
CA LEU A 117 -17.32 10.35 -0.59
C LEU A 117 -16.56 11.19 -1.61
N CYS A 118 -17.25 11.91 -2.50
CA CYS A 118 -16.59 12.74 -3.50
C CYS A 118 -16.53 14.21 -3.07
N THR A 119 -15.53 14.90 -3.62
CA THR A 119 -15.48 16.37 -3.69
C THR A 119 -15.58 16.73 -5.17
N ASN A 120 -16.69 17.34 -5.57
CA ASN A 120 -17.15 17.39 -6.97
C ASN A 120 -17.35 15.97 -7.53
N PHE A 121 -16.60 15.59 -8.56
CA PHE A 121 -16.64 14.27 -9.20
C PHE A 121 -15.44 13.39 -8.86
N TYR A 122 -14.61 13.80 -7.90
CA TYR A 122 -13.40 13.07 -7.53
C TYR A 122 -13.53 12.46 -6.15
N LEU A 123 -13.12 11.20 -6.01
CA LEU A 123 -13.11 10.50 -4.73
C LEU A 123 -12.17 11.22 -3.76
N ASP A 124 -12.69 11.60 -2.60
CA ASP A 124 -11.95 12.33 -1.57
C ASP A 124 -11.36 11.33 -0.57
N VAL A 125 -10.04 11.38 -0.41
CA VAL A 125 -9.27 10.46 0.44
C VAL A 125 -9.70 10.57 1.90
N ASN A 126 -9.90 11.80 2.39
CA ASN A 126 -10.22 12.02 3.80
C ASN A 126 -11.66 11.59 4.11
N LYS A 127 -12.62 11.92 3.23
CA LYS A 127 -14.00 11.43 3.36
C LYS A 127 -14.04 9.89 3.32
N THR A 128 -13.26 9.29 2.44
CA THR A 128 -13.13 7.83 2.34
C THR A 128 -12.53 7.22 3.60
N ALA A 129 -11.48 7.83 4.17
CA ALA A 129 -10.87 7.39 5.43
C ALA A 129 -11.85 7.46 6.61
N GLN A 130 -12.58 8.56 6.73
CA GLN A 130 -13.63 8.75 7.75
C GLN A 130 -14.76 7.74 7.57
N TRP A 131 -15.15 7.45 6.34
CA TRP A 131 -16.14 6.43 6.04
C TRP A 131 -15.68 5.03 6.46
N PHE A 132 -14.43 4.65 6.18
CA PHE A 132 -13.87 3.38 6.68
C PHE A 132 -13.84 3.33 8.21
N HIS A 133 -13.51 4.43 8.87
CA HIS A 133 -13.56 4.53 10.33
C HIS A 133 -14.98 4.22 10.85
N LEU A 134 -16.01 4.85 10.28
CA LEU A 134 -17.40 4.59 10.64
C LEU A 134 -17.83 3.15 10.34
N LEU A 135 -17.40 2.59 9.21
CA LEU A 135 -17.67 1.21 8.85
C LEU A 135 -17.04 0.23 9.84
N VAL A 136 -15.77 0.40 10.21
CA VAL A 136 -15.08 -0.44 11.20
C VAL A 136 -15.82 -0.41 12.53
N THR A 137 -16.14 0.78 13.04
CA THR A 137 -16.87 0.96 14.30
C THR A 137 -18.28 0.34 14.25
N SER A 138 -18.97 0.47 13.12
CA SER A 138 -20.30 -0.12 12.94
C SER A 138 -20.24 -1.64 12.83
N ALA A 139 -19.29 -2.16 12.07
CA ALA A 139 -19.09 -3.58 11.87
C ALA A 139 -18.65 -4.28 13.16
N TRP A 140 -17.86 -3.61 14.00
CA TRP A 140 -17.35 -4.18 15.25
C TRP A 140 -18.46 -4.70 16.17
N LYS A 141 -19.63 -4.05 16.18
CA LYS A 141 -20.81 -4.46 16.96
C LYS A 141 -21.31 -5.87 16.61
N PHE A 142 -20.98 -6.38 15.43
CA PHE A 142 -21.37 -7.70 14.95
C PHE A 142 -20.29 -8.77 15.15
N PHE A 143 -19.14 -8.42 15.72
CA PHE A 143 -18.06 -9.38 15.96
C PHE A 143 -18.31 -10.14 17.27
N PRO A 144 -18.22 -11.49 17.28
CA PRO A 144 -18.23 -12.24 18.53
C PRO A 144 -17.13 -11.80 19.51
N LEU A 145 -16.00 -11.30 18.97
CA LEU A 145 -14.86 -10.81 19.75
C LEU A 145 -15.14 -9.48 20.47
N SER A 146 -16.19 -8.74 20.09
CA SER A 146 -16.47 -7.41 20.65
C SER A 146 -16.85 -7.44 22.13
N SER A 147 -17.25 -8.59 22.66
CA SER A 147 -17.52 -8.80 24.09
C SER A 147 -16.27 -9.01 24.94
N ARG A 148 -15.15 -9.37 24.30
CA ARG A 148 -13.89 -9.76 24.98
C ARG A 148 -12.72 -8.85 24.66
N CYS A 149 -12.85 -8.00 23.64
CA CYS A 149 -11.79 -7.11 23.18
C CYS A 149 -12.34 -5.71 23.00
N CYS A 150 -11.49 -4.72 23.21
CA CYS A 150 -11.80 -3.32 22.95
C CYS A 150 -11.26 -2.91 21.58
N LEU A 151 -12.10 -2.28 20.76
CA LEU A 151 -11.68 -1.58 19.55
C LEU A 151 -11.36 -0.13 19.91
N THR A 152 -10.15 0.32 19.61
CA THR A 152 -9.73 1.72 19.76
C THR A 152 -9.31 2.27 18.40
N MET A 153 -10.04 3.27 17.92
CA MET A 153 -9.68 3.96 16.68
C MET A 153 -8.49 4.89 16.93
N LEU A 154 -7.50 4.84 16.04
CA LEU A 154 -6.28 5.63 16.14
C LEU A 154 -6.34 6.83 15.18
N PRO A 155 -5.72 7.97 15.51
CA PRO A 155 -5.74 9.14 14.65
C PRO A 155 -5.01 8.84 13.33
N SER A 156 -5.71 9.03 12.22
CA SER A 156 -5.17 9.06 10.86
C SER A 156 -6.12 9.86 9.98
N SER A 157 -5.58 10.76 9.17
CA SER A 157 -6.38 11.60 8.26
C SER A 157 -6.68 10.91 6.93
N ARG A 158 -5.79 10.01 6.48
CA ARG A 158 -5.84 9.42 5.15
C ARG A 158 -5.97 7.90 5.17
N SER A 159 -5.66 7.21 6.27
CA SER A 159 -5.86 5.75 6.42
C SER A 159 -6.85 5.44 7.53
N CYS A 160 -7.34 4.20 7.59
CA CYS A 160 -8.16 3.74 8.71
C CYS A 160 -7.31 2.90 9.66
N LYS A 161 -6.79 3.53 10.71
CA LYS A 161 -5.93 2.90 11.70
C LYS A 161 -6.69 2.62 12.99
N PHE A 162 -6.56 1.42 13.53
CA PHE A 162 -7.21 1.04 14.78
C PHE A 162 -6.42 -0.05 15.50
N CYS A 163 -6.63 -0.13 16.80
CA CYS A 163 -6.06 -1.13 17.67
C CYS A 163 -7.18 -2.00 18.24
N ILE A 164 -6.94 -3.30 18.34
CA ILE A 164 -7.80 -4.21 19.10
C ILE A 164 -7.01 -4.74 20.27
N THR A 165 -7.48 -4.43 21.47
CA THR A 165 -6.84 -4.78 22.72
C THR A 165 -7.68 -5.85 23.42
N GLY A 166 -7.09 -7.03 23.62
CA GLY A 166 -7.62 -8.07 24.50
C GLY A 166 -6.84 -8.13 25.82
N ASP A 167 -7.08 -9.19 26.59
CA ASP A 167 -6.58 -9.32 27.98
C ASP A 167 -5.04 -9.28 28.12
N SER A 168 -4.31 -9.73 27.10
CA SER A 168 -2.83 -9.85 27.16
C SER A 168 -2.09 -9.34 25.92
N LYS A 169 -2.82 -8.99 24.85
CA LYS A 169 -2.24 -8.63 23.56
C LYS A 169 -3.06 -7.55 22.88
N SER A 170 -2.37 -6.60 22.28
CA SER A 170 -2.95 -5.62 21.37
C SER A 170 -2.48 -5.89 19.95
N ILE A 171 -3.34 -5.63 18.97
CA ILE A 171 -3.01 -5.71 17.55
C ILE A 171 -3.38 -4.39 16.91
N THR A 172 -2.38 -3.71 16.37
CA THR A 172 -2.59 -2.49 15.59
C THR A 172 -2.72 -2.85 14.11
N ILE A 173 -3.79 -2.38 13.47
CA ILE A 173 -4.09 -2.58 12.06
C ILE A 173 -4.21 -1.22 11.40
N GLU A 174 -3.58 -1.09 10.24
CA GLU A 174 -3.77 0.03 9.33
C GLU A 174 -4.41 -0.50 8.05
N MET A 175 -5.70 -0.18 7.87
CA MET A 175 -6.40 -0.41 6.61
C MET A 175 -6.09 0.73 5.65
N MET A 176 -5.39 0.39 4.58
CA MET A 176 -5.16 1.22 3.41
C MET A 176 -6.18 0.86 2.36
N PHE A 177 -6.48 1.77 1.46
CA PHE A 177 -7.48 1.56 0.42
C PHE A 177 -7.14 2.38 -0.80
N GLY A 178 -7.69 1.97 -1.94
CA GLY A 178 -7.39 2.61 -3.20
C GLY A 178 -8.03 1.89 -4.37
N VAL A 179 -7.75 2.39 -5.57
CA VAL A 179 -8.30 1.88 -6.82
C VAL A 179 -7.18 1.24 -7.63
N GLN A 180 -7.46 0.08 -8.21
CA GLN A 180 -6.52 -0.63 -9.05
C GLN A 180 -6.35 0.11 -10.38
N GLN A 181 -5.11 0.26 -10.83
CA GLN A 181 -4.81 0.89 -12.10
C GLN A 181 -4.75 -0.16 -13.21
N HIS A 182 -5.62 -0.05 -14.23
CA HIS A 182 -5.63 -0.89 -15.44
C HIS A 182 -5.47 -2.41 -15.21
N SER A 183 -6.09 -2.96 -14.16
CA SER A 183 -5.95 -4.38 -13.78
C SER A 183 -4.51 -4.84 -13.51
N SER A 184 -3.61 -3.93 -13.17
CA SER A 184 -2.22 -4.20 -12.80
C SER A 184 -2.05 -4.39 -11.29
N ASP A 185 -0.84 -4.76 -10.84
CA ASP A 185 -0.47 -4.81 -9.41
C ASP A 185 -0.21 -3.42 -8.81
N ILE A 186 -0.40 -2.35 -9.58
CA ILE A 186 -0.24 -0.96 -9.16
C ILE A 186 -1.59 -0.35 -8.80
N PHE A 187 -1.59 0.37 -7.68
CA PHE A 187 -2.79 0.97 -7.13
C PHE A 187 -2.59 2.45 -6.89
N VAL A 188 -3.66 3.21 -7.07
CA VAL A 188 -3.75 4.60 -6.63
C VAL A 188 -4.33 4.57 -5.21
N SER A 189 -3.50 4.91 -4.22
CA SER A 189 -3.80 4.72 -2.80
C SER A 189 -3.86 6.03 -2.00
N ASN A 190 -4.36 5.86 -0.78
CA ASN A 190 -4.43 6.90 0.22
C ASN A 190 -3.07 7.26 0.85
N GLU A 191 -2.01 6.51 0.56
CA GLU A 191 -0.65 6.84 0.99
C GLU A 191 -0.26 8.20 0.44
N SER A 192 0.45 9.00 1.24
CA SER A 192 1.00 10.29 0.80
C SER A 192 2.46 10.37 1.22
N PRO A 193 3.34 10.94 0.39
CA PRO A 193 4.67 11.33 0.83
C PRO A 193 4.57 12.21 2.08
N GLU A 194 5.36 11.90 3.10
CA GLU A 194 5.38 12.66 4.36
C GLU A 194 5.71 14.14 4.07
N GLY A 195 4.95 15.05 4.70
CA GLY A 195 5.26 16.49 4.68
C GLY A 195 4.68 17.31 3.51
N ILE A 196 3.91 16.72 2.59
CA ILE A 196 3.25 17.46 1.50
C ILE A 196 1.77 17.67 1.83
N PHE A 197 1.33 18.92 1.92
CA PHE A 197 -0.09 19.26 2.08
C PHE A 197 -0.81 19.03 0.74
N MET A 198 -1.17 17.78 0.47
CA MET A 198 -1.90 17.41 -0.74
C MET A 198 -3.39 17.74 -0.59
N ARG A 199 -4.02 18.19 -1.68
CA ARG A 199 -5.48 18.30 -1.73
C ARG A 199 -6.11 16.94 -1.42
N ASN A 200 -7.26 16.93 -0.75
CA ASN A 200 -7.91 15.69 -0.33
C ASN A 200 -8.33 14.78 -1.50
N THR A 201 -8.42 15.32 -2.72
CA THR A 201 -8.73 14.57 -3.96
C THR A 201 -7.49 14.03 -4.69
N ILE A 202 -6.29 14.29 -4.18
CA ILE A 202 -5.04 13.74 -4.72
C ILE A 202 -4.74 12.43 -4.01
N TRP A 203 -4.52 11.39 -4.80
CA TRP A 203 -4.11 10.05 -4.40
C TRP A 203 -2.69 9.79 -4.93
N SER A 204 -1.89 9.02 -4.21
CA SER A 204 -0.53 8.68 -4.68
C SER A 204 -0.52 7.29 -5.32
N GLU A 205 0.34 7.08 -6.31
CA GLU A 205 0.64 5.73 -6.79
C GLU A 205 1.34 4.93 -5.69
N SER A 206 0.90 3.70 -5.48
CA SER A 206 1.41 2.78 -4.47
C SER A 206 1.85 1.48 -5.10
N TYR A 207 3.02 1.03 -4.68
CA TYR A 207 3.66 -0.20 -5.14
C TYR A 207 3.53 -1.32 -4.11
N ALA A 208 2.89 -1.07 -2.95
CA ALA A 208 2.87 -2.01 -1.83
C ALA A 208 2.28 -3.39 -2.18
N VAL A 209 1.31 -3.45 -3.09
CA VAL A 209 0.73 -4.72 -3.58
C VAL A 209 1.72 -5.46 -4.49
N ALA A 210 2.36 -4.76 -5.43
CA ALA A 210 3.42 -5.32 -6.28
C ALA A 210 4.61 -5.82 -5.45
N GLU A 211 5.02 -5.09 -4.40
CA GLU A 211 6.06 -5.53 -3.47
C GLU A 211 5.66 -6.79 -2.70
N ALA A 212 4.44 -6.83 -2.18
CA ALA A 212 3.94 -8.00 -1.47
C ALA A 212 3.85 -9.22 -2.40
N LYS A 213 3.49 -9.02 -3.68
CA LYS A 213 3.50 -10.07 -4.70
C LYS A 213 4.92 -10.51 -5.04
N PHE A 214 5.87 -9.57 -5.17
CA PHE A 214 7.29 -9.87 -5.36
C PHE A 214 7.83 -10.79 -4.26
N PHE A 215 7.68 -10.42 -2.98
CA PHE A 215 8.15 -11.25 -1.87
C PHE A 215 7.42 -12.59 -1.78
N ARG A 216 6.13 -12.63 -2.12
CA ARG A 216 5.36 -13.89 -2.16
C ARG A 216 5.86 -14.84 -3.26
N GLU A 217 6.11 -14.33 -4.46
CA GLU A 217 6.65 -15.11 -5.58
C GLU A 217 8.04 -15.64 -5.24
N LEU A 218 8.92 -14.79 -4.71
CA LEU A 218 10.25 -15.23 -4.26
C LEU A 218 10.16 -16.29 -3.16
N GLY A 219 9.30 -16.11 -2.17
CA GLY A 219 9.07 -17.10 -1.12
C GLY A 219 8.58 -18.45 -1.64
N SER A 220 7.79 -18.45 -2.73
CA SER A 220 7.32 -19.69 -3.36
C SER A 220 8.40 -20.43 -4.16
N GLN A 221 9.41 -19.71 -4.65
CA GLN A 221 10.52 -20.25 -5.46
C GLN A 221 11.78 -20.53 -4.62
N ALA A 222 11.90 -19.91 -3.45
CA ALA A 222 13.07 -20.02 -2.60
C ALA A 222 13.21 -21.45 -2.04
N PRO A 223 14.44 -22.00 -1.98
CA PRO A 223 14.67 -23.25 -1.26
C PRO A 223 14.21 -23.16 0.20
N HIS A 224 13.76 -24.28 0.77
CA HIS A 224 13.46 -24.37 2.19
C HIS A 224 14.65 -23.88 3.03
N GLY A 225 14.37 -23.04 4.04
CA GLY A 225 15.40 -22.46 4.89
C GLY A 225 16.20 -21.33 4.22
N SER A 226 15.61 -20.56 3.30
CA SER A 226 16.23 -19.34 2.80
C SER A 226 16.22 -18.22 3.86
N PHE A 227 17.31 -17.45 3.93
CA PHE A 227 17.60 -16.43 4.94
C PHE A 227 17.43 -15.00 4.42
N HIS A 228 16.88 -14.79 3.21
CA HIS A 228 16.71 -13.44 2.65
C HIS A 228 15.84 -12.52 3.52
N LEU A 229 14.73 -13.01 4.06
CA LEU A 229 13.89 -12.25 4.98
C LEU A 229 14.58 -12.02 6.33
N GLU A 230 15.39 -12.96 6.77
CA GLU A 230 16.19 -12.82 8.00
C GLU A 230 17.24 -11.72 7.86
N CYS A 231 17.91 -11.63 6.71
CA CYS A 231 18.82 -10.54 6.41
C CYS A 231 18.09 -9.18 6.47
N LEU A 232 16.93 -9.09 5.80
CA LEU A 232 16.14 -7.85 5.79
C LEU A 232 15.63 -7.49 7.19
N ARG A 233 15.22 -8.48 8.00
CA ARG A 233 14.76 -8.30 9.38
C ARG A 233 15.86 -7.73 10.28
N VAL A 234 17.07 -8.29 10.20
CA VAL A 234 18.23 -7.80 10.98
C VAL A 234 18.61 -6.39 10.54
N CYS A 235 18.70 -6.14 9.24
CA CYS A 235 19.01 -4.79 8.76
C CYS A 235 17.93 -3.78 9.18
N ALA A 236 16.64 -4.14 9.09
CA ALA A 236 15.55 -3.28 9.52
C ALA A 236 15.57 -3.00 11.03
N ARG A 237 15.98 -3.97 11.87
CA ARG A 237 16.18 -3.78 13.33
C ARG A 237 17.27 -2.77 13.62
N ILE A 238 18.40 -2.88 12.94
CA ILE A 238 19.59 -2.05 13.18
C ILE A 238 19.39 -0.62 12.64
N LEU A 239 18.49 -0.41 11.66
CA LEU A 239 18.11 0.93 11.21
C LEU A 239 17.32 1.74 12.25
N VAL A 240 16.68 1.10 13.23
CA VAL A 240 15.79 1.81 14.17
C VAL A 240 16.59 2.89 14.91
N GLY A 241 16.20 4.16 14.73
CA GLY A 241 16.89 5.31 15.29
C GLY A 241 17.94 5.97 14.38
N THR A 242 18.10 5.49 13.14
CA THR A 242 18.90 6.15 12.10
C THR A 242 18.04 7.03 11.18
N GLY A 243 18.65 7.83 10.31
CA GLY A 243 17.93 8.60 9.29
C GLY A 243 17.57 7.80 8.02
N PHE A 244 17.90 6.50 7.96
CA PHE A 244 17.50 5.64 6.85
C PHE A 244 16.10 5.04 7.08
N SER A 245 15.28 5.06 6.03
CA SER A 245 13.98 4.40 6.05
C SER A 245 14.12 2.88 5.85
N THR A 246 13.22 2.10 6.46
CA THR A 246 13.10 0.66 6.19
C THR A 246 12.77 0.37 4.73
N TYR A 247 12.10 1.30 4.04
CA TYR A 247 11.84 1.24 2.61
C TYR A 247 13.12 1.29 1.75
N THR A 248 14.12 2.07 2.17
CA THR A 248 15.43 2.13 1.50
C THR A 248 16.09 0.75 1.50
N LEU A 249 16.14 0.09 2.66
CA LEU A 249 16.68 -1.28 2.76
C LEU A 249 15.86 -2.30 1.99
N LYS A 250 14.53 -2.21 2.05
CA LYS A 250 13.64 -3.07 1.28
C LYS A 250 14.01 -2.98 -0.20
N THR A 251 14.16 -1.78 -0.74
CA THR A 251 14.55 -1.53 -2.13
C THR A 251 15.93 -2.14 -2.45
N VAL A 252 16.93 -1.94 -1.60
CA VAL A 252 18.27 -2.55 -1.75
C VAL A 252 18.19 -4.08 -1.81
N VAL A 253 17.46 -4.70 -0.88
CA VAL A 253 17.29 -6.15 -0.84
C VAL A 253 16.53 -6.67 -2.06
N MET A 254 15.49 -5.96 -2.52
CA MET A 254 14.78 -6.32 -3.75
C MET A 254 15.72 -6.33 -4.97
N HIS A 255 16.59 -5.32 -5.12
CA HIS A 255 17.60 -5.30 -6.19
C HIS A 255 18.56 -6.49 -6.07
N LEU A 256 19.08 -6.75 -4.87
CA LEU A 256 19.99 -7.88 -4.63
C LEU A 256 19.33 -9.24 -4.88
N LEU A 257 18.03 -9.39 -4.61
CA LEU A 257 17.29 -10.62 -4.89
C LEU A 257 17.13 -10.90 -6.39
N THR A 258 17.28 -9.88 -7.24
CA THR A 258 17.30 -10.06 -8.71
C THR A 258 18.69 -10.30 -9.28
N THR A 259 19.75 -10.10 -8.50
CA THR A 259 21.14 -10.27 -8.95
C THR A 259 21.81 -11.50 -8.35
N ILE A 260 21.47 -11.85 -7.10
CA ILE A 260 21.99 -13.01 -6.39
C ILE A 260 20.97 -14.16 -6.49
N PRO A 261 21.35 -15.32 -7.04
CA PRO A 261 20.46 -16.48 -7.13
C PRO A 261 19.88 -16.89 -5.76
N LEU A 262 18.59 -17.24 -5.70
CA LEU A 262 17.90 -17.60 -4.45
C LEU A 262 18.59 -18.74 -3.66
N LYS A 263 19.25 -19.67 -4.35
CA LYS A 263 20.05 -20.75 -3.75
C LYS A 263 21.23 -20.28 -2.90
N ASP A 264 21.67 -19.03 -3.07
CA ASP A 264 22.82 -18.44 -2.38
C ASP A 264 22.39 -17.58 -1.18
N TRP A 265 21.09 -17.59 -0.84
CA TRP A 265 20.52 -16.99 0.36
C TRP A 265 20.26 -18.04 1.44
N ARG A 266 21.25 -18.90 1.75
CA ARG A 266 21.15 -19.92 2.80
C ARG A 266 21.70 -19.39 4.13
N GLU A 267 21.40 -20.10 5.21
CA GLU A 267 21.92 -19.81 6.56
C GLU A 267 23.44 -19.60 6.58
N ARG A 268 24.19 -20.50 5.94
CA ARG A 268 25.66 -20.43 5.87
C ARG A 268 26.19 -19.18 5.17
N ASP A 269 25.37 -18.59 4.29
CA ASP A 269 25.71 -17.40 3.50
C ASP A 269 25.20 -16.12 4.20
N PHE A 270 24.53 -16.22 5.34
CA PHE A 270 23.83 -15.12 6.02
C PHE A 270 24.73 -13.89 6.27
N LEU A 271 25.90 -14.09 6.87
CA LEU A 271 26.84 -12.99 7.14
C LEU A 271 27.42 -12.38 5.86
N LEU A 272 27.56 -13.17 4.79
CA LEU A 272 27.95 -12.67 3.48
C LEU A 272 26.84 -11.80 2.89
N ARG A 273 25.58 -12.24 2.97
CA ARG A 273 24.44 -11.46 2.47
C ARG A 273 24.23 -10.15 3.23
N LEU A 274 24.44 -10.14 4.54
CA LEU A 274 24.43 -8.88 5.30
C LEU A 274 25.53 -7.91 4.81
N ARG A 275 26.73 -8.43 4.50
CA ARG A 275 27.80 -7.61 3.90
C ARG A 275 27.44 -7.12 2.51
N ASP A 276 26.84 -7.96 1.67
CA ASP A 276 26.40 -7.57 0.33
C ASP A 276 25.36 -6.44 0.39
N ILE A 277 24.39 -6.51 1.32
CA ILE A 277 23.41 -5.45 1.54
C ILE A 277 24.09 -4.14 1.94
N MET A 278 25.02 -4.20 2.89
CA MET A 278 25.75 -3.00 3.31
C MET A 278 26.64 -2.44 2.22
N GLN A 279 27.31 -3.29 1.46
CA GLN A 279 28.17 -2.88 0.36
C GLN A 279 27.35 -2.26 -0.77
N TYR A 280 26.19 -2.82 -1.10
CA TYR A 280 25.28 -2.24 -2.08
C TYR A 280 24.78 -0.87 -1.62
N LEU A 281 24.32 -0.76 -0.36
CA LEU A 281 23.89 0.52 0.21
C LEU A 281 25.02 1.56 0.20
N ARG A 282 26.25 1.15 0.51
CA ARG A 282 27.43 2.02 0.45
C ARG A 282 27.65 2.58 -0.93
N VAL A 283 27.66 1.72 -1.96
CA VAL A 283 27.83 2.14 -3.36
C VAL A 283 26.70 3.10 -3.76
N CYS A 284 25.46 2.80 -3.39
CA CYS A 284 24.34 3.71 -3.61
C CYS A 284 24.53 5.08 -2.96
N LEU A 285 25.11 5.16 -1.76
CA LEU A 285 25.40 6.43 -1.10
C LEU A 285 26.56 7.18 -1.74
N GLU A 286 27.63 6.48 -2.11
CA GLU A 286 28.80 7.07 -2.80
C GLU A 286 28.39 7.65 -4.16
N GLU A 287 27.56 6.94 -4.92
CA GLU A 287 27.00 7.38 -6.20
C GLU A 287 25.77 8.31 -6.06
N LYS A 288 25.26 8.52 -4.84
CA LYS A 288 24.01 9.27 -4.54
C LYS A 288 22.83 8.76 -5.36
N ARG A 289 22.77 7.44 -5.54
CA ARG A 289 21.89 6.76 -6.49
C ARG A 289 21.35 5.45 -5.94
N LEU A 290 20.05 5.42 -5.72
CA LEU A 290 19.29 4.20 -5.45
C LEU A 290 18.02 4.25 -6.28
N TYR A 291 17.93 3.45 -7.34
CA TYR A 291 16.74 3.45 -8.17
C TYR A 291 15.57 2.73 -7.50
N HIS A 292 14.37 3.27 -7.64
CA HIS A 292 13.13 2.61 -7.27
C HIS A 292 13.02 1.27 -8.02
N PHE A 293 12.56 0.22 -7.34
CA PHE A 293 12.67 -1.14 -7.86
C PHE A 293 11.86 -1.40 -9.15
N PHE A 294 10.66 -0.82 -9.28
CA PHE A 294 9.76 -1.11 -10.41
C PHE A 294 9.90 -0.18 -11.64
N PHE A 295 10.59 0.95 -11.55
CA PHE A 295 10.66 1.92 -12.66
C PHE A 295 11.78 1.57 -13.63
N GLY A 296 11.44 1.29 -14.90
CA GLY A 296 12.44 1.01 -15.95
C GLY A 296 13.27 -0.25 -15.71
N ASN A 297 12.94 -1.05 -14.70
CA ASN A 297 13.76 -2.17 -14.26
C ASN A 297 13.38 -3.45 -15.01
N LYS A 298 14.20 -3.83 -15.98
CA LYS A 298 14.03 -5.04 -16.79
C LYS A 298 14.22 -6.36 -16.03
N LYS A 299 14.67 -6.31 -14.77
CA LYS A 299 14.89 -7.48 -13.90
C LYS A 299 13.68 -7.81 -13.01
N VAL A 300 12.61 -7.03 -13.07
CA VAL A 300 11.37 -7.34 -12.35
C VAL A 300 10.84 -8.71 -12.82
N PRO A 301 10.47 -9.63 -11.92
CA PRO A 301 9.89 -10.92 -12.28
C PRO A 301 8.66 -10.77 -13.18
N LYS A 302 8.56 -11.63 -14.21
CA LYS A 302 7.44 -11.64 -15.17
C LYS A 302 6.07 -11.97 -14.56
N GLY A 303 6.03 -12.48 -13.33
CA GLY A 303 4.78 -12.75 -12.62
C GLY A 303 4.05 -11.49 -12.16
N LEU A 304 4.75 -10.34 -12.13
CA LEU A 304 4.19 -9.05 -11.74
C LEU A 304 3.59 -8.32 -12.94
N ASP A 305 2.34 -7.94 -12.79
CA ASP A 305 1.57 -7.23 -13.80
C ASP A 305 1.79 -5.73 -13.59
N LEU A 306 2.72 -5.14 -14.33
CA LEU A 306 3.03 -3.71 -14.24
C LEU A 306 2.51 -2.93 -15.45
N PRO A 307 1.98 -1.71 -15.27
CA PRO A 307 1.65 -0.82 -16.39
C PRO A 307 2.83 -0.59 -17.33
N LEU A 308 2.58 -0.53 -18.64
CA LEU A 308 3.63 -0.36 -19.67
C LEU A 308 4.44 0.93 -19.47
N ASP A 309 3.76 2.02 -19.12
CA ASP A 309 4.37 3.31 -18.82
C ASP A 309 5.35 3.22 -17.64
N LEU A 310 5.13 2.34 -16.67
CA LEU A 310 6.06 2.11 -15.55
C LEU A 310 7.28 1.28 -16.00
N GLN A 311 7.07 0.30 -16.88
CA GLN A 311 8.13 -0.55 -17.42
C GLN A 311 9.06 0.22 -18.36
N GLU A 312 8.52 1.17 -19.13
CA GLU A 312 9.24 2.01 -20.08
C GLU A 312 9.74 3.33 -19.47
N ALA A 313 9.33 3.66 -18.24
CA ALA A 313 9.75 4.88 -17.55
C ALA A 313 11.26 4.94 -17.31
N GLU A 314 11.77 6.17 -17.24
CA GLU A 314 13.11 6.42 -16.72
C GLU A 314 13.22 5.96 -15.26
N ALA A 315 14.39 5.42 -14.89
CA ALA A 315 14.64 4.94 -13.55
C ALA A 315 14.59 6.09 -12.52
N VAL A 316 13.67 5.97 -11.55
CA VAL A 316 13.47 7.00 -10.52
C VAL A 316 14.50 6.84 -9.41
N ASN A 317 15.33 7.86 -9.16
CA ASN A 317 16.35 7.83 -8.09
C ASN A 317 15.77 8.28 -6.73
N LEU A 318 15.67 7.35 -5.78
CA LEU A 318 15.26 7.61 -4.39
C LEU A 318 16.24 8.49 -3.63
N PHE A 319 17.52 8.49 -4.02
CA PHE A 319 18.58 9.31 -3.43
C PHE A 319 18.80 10.63 -4.16
N TYR A 320 17.87 11.05 -5.02
CA TYR A 320 18.00 12.31 -5.76
C TYR A 320 18.23 13.51 -4.84
N TYR A 321 17.62 13.53 -3.65
CA TYR A 321 17.81 14.59 -2.65
C TYR A 321 19.26 14.73 -2.14
N LEU A 322 20.12 13.71 -2.32
CA LEU A 322 21.54 13.74 -1.96
C LEU A 322 22.41 14.39 -3.05
N VAL A 323 21.95 14.41 -4.31
CA VAL A 323 22.74 14.88 -5.46
C VAL A 323 23.20 16.33 -5.28
N GLY A 324 22.26 17.21 -4.91
CA GLY A 324 22.49 18.65 -4.74
C GLY A 324 22.65 19.11 -3.28
N ASN A 325 22.66 18.21 -2.30
CA ASN A 325 22.72 18.56 -0.87
C ASN A 325 23.91 17.88 -0.17
N PRO A 326 25.08 18.55 -0.13
CA PRO A 326 26.29 18.01 0.50
C PRO A 326 26.11 17.68 1.98
N ASP A 327 25.34 18.47 2.73
CA ASP A 327 25.12 18.25 4.16
C ASP A 327 24.27 17.01 4.42
N ALA A 328 23.20 16.83 3.64
CA ALA A 328 22.37 15.62 3.69
C ALA A 328 23.18 14.39 3.30
N HIS A 329 24.04 14.50 2.28
CA HIS A 329 24.94 13.42 1.87
C HIS A 329 25.97 13.06 2.94
N ALA A 330 26.64 14.05 3.53
CA ALA A 330 27.58 13.84 4.61
C ALA A 330 26.89 13.24 5.85
N LYS A 331 25.67 13.67 6.16
CA LYS A 331 24.85 13.09 7.24
C LYS A 331 24.54 11.62 6.96
N ALA A 332 24.05 11.29 5.76
CA ALA A 332 23.74 9.92 5.37
C ALA A 332 24.97 9.00 5.42
N LEU A 333 26.16 9.49 5.01
CA LEU A 333 27.41 8.75 5.13
C LEU A 333 27.82 8.51 6.59
N ARG A 334 27.66 9.50 7.48
CA ARG A 334 27.94 9.33 8.91
C ARG A 334 27.00 8.30 9.55
N GLU A 335 25.72 8.36 9.24
CA GLU A 335 24.73 7.39 9.73
C GLU A 335 25.01 5.98 9.19
N PHE A 336 25.45 5.85 7.94
CA PHE A 336 25.86 4.57 7.36
C PHE A 336 27.08 3.98 8.10
N MET A 337 28.05 4.81 8.50
CA MET A 337 29.20 4.34 9.27
C MET A 337 28.80 3.81 10.64
N GLN A 338 27.81 4.44 11.31
CA GLN A 338 27.24 3.93 12.55
C GLN A 338 26.52 2.60 12.34
N LEU A 339 25.72 2.50 11.27
CA LEU A 339 25.02 1.27 10.90
C LEU A 339 25.99 0.10 10.71
N ARG A 340 27.07 0.33 9.97
CA ARG A 340 28.10 -0.68 9.71
C ARG A 340 28.78 -1.14 11.00
N TYR A 341 29.02 -0.22 11.93
CA TYR A 341 29.60 -0.54 13.23
C TYR A 341 28.67 -1.46 14.06
N TRP A 342 27.36 -1.21 14.05
CA TRP A 342 26.40 -2.06 14.77
C TRP A 342 26.24 -3.46 14.19
N LEU A 343 26.44 -3.63 12.89
CA LEU A 343 26.44 -4.97 12.25
C LEU A 343 27.69 -5.80 12.56
N THR A 344 28.77 -5.16 13.02
CA THR A 344 30.04 -5.83 13.35
C THR A 344 30.20 -6.15 14.84
N ARG A 345 29.24 -5.72 15.67
CA ARG A 345 29.12 -6.08 17.09
C ARG A 345 28.14 -7.24 17.24
#